data_AF-A0A933NGT9-F1
#
_entry.id   AF-A0A933NGT9-F1
#
_cell.length_a   1.000
_cell.length_b   1.000
_cell.length_c   1.000
_cell.angle_alpha   90.00
_cell.angle_beta   90.00
_cell.angle_gamma   90.00
#
_symmetry.space_group_name_H-M   'P 1'
#
loop_
_entity.id
_entity.type
_entity.pdbx_description
1 polymer ?
#
loop_
_entity_poly.entity_id
_entity_poly.type
_entity_poly.pdbx_seq_one_letter_code
_entity_poly.pdbx_strand_id
1 'polypeptide(L)'
;MTVVELVEEGYAASGAFNGGRLAEACRLMSRMIDEGATIAMTLSGAMTPAGIGGIAISLMEAGFIDLVIATGANLYHDLHFALDLPVHQGDFRVDDAALLEAGVVRIYDIFLTEQLLLDTDRYVQEAMERARGAGLVPPPDRGGCSTARVHNALGRDVLGHTAHPERSMVASL
;
A
#
# COMPACT_ATOMS: atom_id res chain seq x y z
N MET A 1 29.94 6.43 10.12
CA MET A 1 28.94 5.37 9.97
C MET A 1 27.75 5.93 9.22
N THR A 2 27.74 5.73 7.90
CA THR A 2 26.60 5.94 7.03
C THR A 2 25.67 4.73 7.08
N VAL A 3 24.45 4.84 6.51
CA VAL A 3 23.53 3.69 6.39
C VAL A 3 24.15 2.58 5.53
N VAL A 4 24.86 2.95 4.46
CA VAL A 4 25.56 2.00 3.59
C VAL A 4 26.65 1.26 4.38
N GLU A 5 27.48 1.98 5.14
CA GLU A 5 28.51 1.39 6.00
C GLU A 5 27.87 0.44 7.04
N LEU A 6 26.74 0.80 7.63
CA LEU A 6 26.04 -0.07 8.58
C LEU A 6 25.62 -1.40 7.95
N VAL A 7 25.10 -1.38 6.71
CA VAL A 7 24.65 -2.59 6.01
C VAL A 7 25.85 -3.42 5.54
N GLU A 8 26.80 -2.79 4.85
CA GLU A 8 27.92 -3.48 4.17
C GLU A 8 29.03 -3.90 5.13
N GLU A 9 29.26 -3.17 6.22
CA GLU A 9 30.31 -3.49 7.19
C GLU A 9 29.74 -4.09 8.48
N GLY A 10 28.59 -3.60 8.96
CA GLY A 10 27.98 -4.09 10.19
C GLY A 10 27.20 -5.38 9.98
N TYR A 11 26.07 -5.27 9.28
CA TYR A 11 25.15 -6.39 9.08
C TYR A 11 25.75 -7.51 8.25
N ALA A 12 26.48 -7.19 7.17
CA ALA A 12 27.15 -8.20 6.38
C ALA A 12 28.22 -8.97 7.18
N ALA A 13 28.97 -8.30 8.06
CA ALA A 13 29.97 -8.96 8.90
C ALA A 13 29.35 -9.92 9.92
N SER A 14 28.13 -9.65 10.38
CA SER A 14 27.40 -10.61 11.24
C SER A 14 27.14 -11.94 10.51
N GLY A 15 26.88 -11.89 9.19
CA GLY A 15 26.67 -13.04 8.33
C GLY A 15 25.50 -13.96 8.69
N ALA A 16 24.75 -13.66 9.75
CA ALA A 16 23.77 -14.54 10.36
C ALA A 16 22.50 -13.80 10.80
N PHE A 17 21.41 -14.55 10.98
CA PHE A 17 20.10 -14.05 11.41
C PHE A 17 19.59 -12.89 10.54
N ASN A 18 18.75 -12.02 11.10
CA ASN A 18 18.08 -10.96 10.36
C ASN A 18 19.05 -9.89 9.85
N GLY A 19 20.16 -9.63 10.55
CA GLY A 19 21.19 -8.69 10.09
C GLY A 19 21.85 -9.17 8.80
N GLY A 20 22.43 -10.38 8.81
CA GLY A 20 23.05 -10.95 7.61
C GLY A 20 22.07 -11.10 6.44
N ARG A 21 20.81 -11.49 6.72
CA ARG A 21 19.76 -11.61 5.70
C ARG A 21 19.36 -10.26 5.10
N LEU A 22 19.32 -9.20 5.89
CA LEU A 22 19.05 -7.85 5.39
C LEU A 22 20.16 -7.37 4.44
N ALA A 23 21.43 -7.57 4.82
CA ALA A 23 22.56 -7.21 3.96
C ALA A 23 22.53 -7.98 2.62
N GLU A 24 22.20 -9.27 2.67
CA GLU A 24 22.01 -10.09 1.46
C GLU A 24 20.86 -9.58 0.59
N ALA A 25 19.73 -9.19 1.19
CA ALA A 25 18.59 -8.63 0.46
C ALA A 25 18.94 -7.29 -0.21
N CYS A 26 19.68 -6.40 0.46
CA CYS A 26 20.16 -5.15 -0.12
C CYS A 26 21.05 -5.40 -1.34
N ARG A 27 22.04 -6.30 -1.23
CA ARG A 27 22.93 -6.66 -2.35
C ARG A 27 22.17 -7.29 -3.51
N LEU A 28 21.18 -8.15 -3.21
CA LEU A 28 20.33 -8.74 -4.25
C LEU A 28 19.52 -7.67 -4.97
N MET A 29 18.87 -6.75 -4.24
CA MET A 29 18.11 -5.65 -4.84
C MET A 29 19.00 -4.77 -5.73
N SER A 30 20.19 -4.36 -5.25
CA SER A 30 21.12 -3.57 -6.06
C SER A 30 21.52 -4.31 -7.34
N ARG A 31 21.83 -5.60 -7.24
CA ARG A 31 22.16 -6.41 -8.43
C ARG A 31 21.00 -6.52 -9.41
N MET A 32 19.77 -6.71 -8.93
CA MET A 32 18.59 -6.74 -9.81
C MET A 32 18.41 -5.43 -10.57
N ILE A 33 18.62 -4.29 -9.90
CA ILE A 33 18.58 -2.97 -10.53
C ILE A 33 19.71 -2.83 -11.56
N ASP A 34 20.95 -3.14 -11.18
CA ASP A 34 22.14 -2.99 -12.05
C ASP A 34 22.08 -3.88 -13.30
N GLU A 35 21.51 -5.08 -13.16
CA GLU A 35 21.34 -6.04 -14.26
C GLU A 35 20.08 -5.78 -15.11
N GLY A 36 19.27 -4.78 -14.76
CA GLY A 36 18.02 -4.47 -15.48
C GLY A 36 16.99 -5.59 -15.42
N ALA A 37 16.92 -6.30 -14.29
CA ALA A 37 15.93 -7.34 -14.07
C ALA A 37 14.51 -6.75 -13.97
N THR A 38 13.50 -7.56 -14.32
CA THR A 38 12.11 -7.23 -14.01
C THR A 38 11.83 -7.46 -12.52
N ILE A 39 11.45 -6.42 -11.79
CA ILE A 39 11.27 -6.42 -10.34
C ILE A 39 9.77 -6.37 -10.01
N ALA A 40 9.28 -7.45 -9.41
CA ALA A 40 7.93 -7.54 -8.88
C ALA A 40 7.91 -7.31 -7.36
N MET A 41 7.16 -6.32 -6.89
CA MET A 41 6.91 -6.11 -5.47
C MET A 41 5.66 -6.86 -5.04
N THR A 42 5.78 -7.72 -4.03
CA THR A 42 4.64 -8.44 -3.47
C THR A 42 4.32 -7.93 -2.06
N LEU A 43 3.07 -7.54 -1.81
CA LEU A 43 2.62 -6.96 -0.55
C LEU A 43 1.52 -7.84 0.08
N SER A 44 1.77 -8.28 1.31
CA SER A 44 0.83 -9.08 2.11
C SER A 44 0.78 -8.57 3.54
N GLY A 45 -0.31 -8.87 4.26
CA GLY A 45 -0.54 -8.30 5.58
C GLY A 45 -0.89 -6.81 5.52
N ALA A 46 -0.68 -6.11 6.63
CA ALA A 46 -1.07 -4.71 6.82
C ALA A 46 0.06 -3.72 6.45
N MET A 47 0.57 -3.80 5.22
CA MET A 47 1.71 -2.97 4.80
C MET A 47 1.30 -1.50 4.62
N THR A 48 0.24 -1.23 3.87
CA THR A 48 -0.18 0.16 3.60
C THR A 48 -0.75 0.86 4.83
N PRO A 49 -1.57 0.24 5.72
CA PRO A 49 -1.92 0.87 7.00
C PRO A 49 -0.69 1.23 7.85
N ALA A 50 0.36 0.41 7.80
CA ALA A 50 1.60 0.63 8.55
C ALA A 50 2.53 1.69 7.90
N GLY A 51 2.09 2.34 6.82
CA GLY A 51 2.86 3.40 6.15
C GLY A 51 3.87 2.91 5.12
N ILE A 52 3.96 1.61 4.84
CA ILE A 52 4.87 1.06 3.81
C ILE A 52 4.48 1.54 2.40
N GLY A 53 3.23 2.02 2.21
CA GLY A 53 2.78 2.61 0.94
C GLY A 53 3.69 3.73 0.45
N GLY A 54 4.18 4.61 1.32
CA GLY A 54 5.11 5.69 0.93
C GLY A 54 6.46 5.19 0.42
N ILE A 55 6.96 4.08 0.98
CA ILE A 55 8.18 3.42 0.48
C ILE A 55 7.91 2.81 -0.90
N ALA A 56 6.76 2.15 -1.08
CA ALA A 56 6.37 1.57 -2.36
C ALA A 56 6.27 2.65 -3.46
N ILE A 57 5.58 3.76 -3.18
CA ILE A 57 5.48 4.92 -4.08
C ILE A 57 6.88 5.42 -4.47
N SER A 58 7.77 5.64 -3.49
CA SER A 58 9.13 6.13 -3.75
C SER A 58 9.93 5.20 -4.67
N LEU A 59 9.80 3.88 -4.48
CA LEU A 59 10.47 2.87 -5.31
C LEU A 59 9.88 2.80 -6.73
N MET A 60 8.56 2.97 -6.85
CA MET A 60 7.87 3.02 -8.14
C MET A 60 8.25 4.27 -8.93
N GLU A 61 8.25 5.44 -8.29
CA GLU A 61 8.64 6.72 -8.91
C GLU A 61 10.12 6.74 -9.34
N ALA A 62 10.98 6.05 -8.59
CA ALA A 62 12.39 5.86 -8.97
C ALA A 62 12.58 4.87 -10.14
N GLY A 63 11.51 4.20 -10.60
CA GLY A 63 11.57 3.22 -11.68
C GLY A 63 12.19 1.88 -11.27
N PHE A 64 12.22 1.56 -9.98
CA PHE A 64 12.80 0.30 -9.49
C PHE A 64 11.80 -0.86 -9.45
N ILE A 65 10.50 -0.60 -9.61
CA ILE A 65 9.44 -1.60 -9.52
C ILE A 65 8.64 -1.61 -10.81
N ASP A 66 8.54 -2.78 -11.46
CA ASP A 66 7.82 -2.95 -12.72
C ASP A 66 6.37 -3.39 -12.53
N LEU A 67 6.08 -4.16 -11.47
CA LEU A 67 4.72 -4.58 -11.14
C LEU A 67 4.52 -4.81 -9.65
N VAL A 68 3.29 -4.58 -9.20
CA VAL A 68 2.87 -4.80 -7.81
C VAL A 68 1.83 -5.92 -7.75
N ILE A 69 2.04 -6.86 -6.84
CA ILE A 69 1.10 -7.93 -6.50
C ILE A 69 0.70 -7.74 -5.04
N ALA A 70 -0.54 -7.35 -4.80
CA ALA A 70 -1.02 -7.06 -3.45
C ALA A 70 -2.37 -7.70 -3.18
N THR A 71 -2.65 -7.96 -1.91
CA THR A 71 -4.02 -8.23 -1.46
C THR A 71 -4.87 -6.96 -1.57
N GLY A 72 -6.16 -7.08 -1.89
CA GLY A 72 -7.06 -5.93 -2.02
C GLY A 72 -7.10 -5.01 -0.79
N ALA A 73 -6.90 -5.55 0.41
CA ALA A 73 -6.83 -4.76 1.65
C ALA A 73 -5.69 -3.71 1.64
N ASN A 74 -4.53 -4.02 1.04
CA ASN A 74 -3.44 -3.04 0.94
C ASN A 74 -3.86 -1.89 0.02
N LEU A 75 -4.52 -2.19 -1.10
CA LEU A 75 -4.97 -1.17 -2.05
C LEU A 75 -6.13 -0.34 -1.47
N TYR A 76 -7.00 -0.96 -0.66
CA TYR A 76 -8.09 -0.28 0.03
C TYR A 76 -7.59 0.68 1.11
N HIS A 77 -6.75 0.21 2.05
CA HIS A 77 -6.27 1.05 3.15
C HIS A 77 -5.26 2.12 2.72
N ASP A 78 -4.62 1.93 1.56
CA ASP A 78 -3.81 2.96 0.92
C ASP A 78 -4.62 4.21 0.54
N LEU A 79 -5.90 4.04 0.17
CA LEU A 79 -6.79 5.15 -0.19
C LEU A 79 -7.02 6.12 0.97
N HIS A 80 -6.94 5.65 2.22
CA HIS A 80 -7.13 6.51 3.38
C HIS A 80 -6.18 7.72 3.32
N PHE A 81 -4.94 7.52 2.87
CA PHE A 81 -3.95 8.58 2.80
C PHE A 81 -4.23 9.61 1.71
N ALA A 82 -4.76 9.17 0.55
CA ALA A 82 -5.13 10.09 -0.52
C ALA A 82 -6.44 10.84 -0.22
N LEU A 83 -7.37 10.21 0.48
CA LEU A 83 -8.64 10.80 0.89
C LEU A 83 -8.52 11.73 2.11
N ASP A 84 -7.31 11.91 2.66
CA ASP A 84 -7.06 12.63 3.92
C ASP A 84 -7.87 12.07 5.10
N LEU A 85 -8.04 10.74 5.11
CA LEU A 85 -8.73 10.03 6.16
C LEU A 85 -7.70 9.53 7.21
N PRO A 86 -7.82 9.96 8.47
CA PRO A 86 -6.75 9.79 9.44
C PRO A 86 -6.61 8.33 9.93
N VAL A 87 -5.42 7.77 9.73
CA VAL A 87 -4.99 6.49 10.30
C VAL A 87 -4.12 6.77 11.53
N HIS A 88 -4.44 6.17 12.67
CA HIS A 88 -3.74 6.46 13.92
C HIS A 88 -2.98 5.23 14.43
N GLN A 89 -1.76 5.45 14.92
CA GLN A 89 -1.10 4.45 15.74
C GLN A 89 -1.71 4.44 17.14
N GLY A 90 -2.18 3.28 17.56
CA GLY A 90 -2.69 2.97 18.89
C GLY A 90 -1.73 2.08 19.68
N ASP A 91 -2.28 1.34 20.63
CA ASP A 91 -1.55 0.36 21.43
C ASP A 91 -2.25 -1.00 21.33
N PHE A 92 -1.50 -2.05 20.98
CA PHE A 92 -2.06 -3.39 20.80
C PHE A 92 -2.67 -3.98 22.09
N ARG A 93 -2.39 -3.39 23.26
CA ARG A 93 -2.87 -3.84 24.58
C ARG A 93 -4.23 -3.25 24.96
N VAL A 94 -4.80 -2.34 24.17
CA VAL A 94 -6.15 -1.81 24.43
C VAL A 94 -7.20 -2.93 24.29
N ASP A 95 -8.19 -2.91 25.18
CA ASP A 95 -9.29 -3.87 25.18
C ASP A 95 -10.19 -3.70 23.95
N ASP A 96 -10.43 -4.80 23.23
CA ASP A 96 -11.30 -4.84 22.05
C ASP A 96 -12.73 -4.45 22.38
N ALA A 97 -13.22 -4.75 23.59
CA ALA A 97 -14.57 -4.37 23.99
C ALA A 97 -14.71 -2.83 24.09
N ALA A 98 -13.69 -2.16 24.63
CA ALA A 98 -13.66 -0.71 24.72
C ALA A 98 -13.51 -0.05 23.33
N LEU A 99 -12.69 -0.65 22.44
CA LEU A 99 -12.58 -0.19 21.06
C LEU A 99 -13.90 -0.32 20.30
N LEU A 100 -14.60 -1.44 20.46
CA LEU A 100 -15.91 -1.67 19.85
C LEU A 100 -16.95 -0.64 20.34
N GLU A 101 -17.01 -0.39 21.65
CA GLU A 101 -17.92 0.63 22.22
C GLU A 101 -17.62 2.04 21.67
N ALA A 102 -16.35 2.33 21.40
CA ALA A 102 -15.91 3.59 20.81
C ALA A 102 -16.05 3.66 19.27
N GLY A 103 -16.52 2.60 18.61
CA GLY A 103 -16.61 2.55 17.14
C GLY A 103 -15.25 2.53 16.45
N VAL A 104 -14.23 1.95 17.10
CA VAL A 104 -12.86 1.83 16.59
C VAL A 104 -12.58 0.40 16.16
N VAL A 105 -12.15 0.25 14.90
CA VAL A 105 -11.63 -0.99 14.33
C VAL A 105 -10.10 -0.95 14.42
N ARG A 106 -9.46 -2.08 14.73
CA ARG A 106 -7.99 -2.15 14.80
C ARG A 106 -7.37 -3.15 13.83
N ILE A 107 -6.16 -2.82 13.40
CA ILE A 107 -5.21 -3.70 12.74
C ILE A 107 -3.97 -3.71 13.62
N TYR A 108 -3.90 -4.67 14.56
CA TYR A 108 -2.89 -4.71 15.61
C TYR A 108 -2.82 -3.41 16.44
N ASP A 109 -1.81 -2.58 16.24
CA ASP A 109 -1.60 -1.28 16.88
C ASP A 109 -1.97 -0.10 15.97
N ILE A 110 -2.79 -0.33 14.95
CA ILE A 110 -3.32 0.72 14.05
C ILE A 110 -4.82 0.82 14.25
N PHE A 111 -5.32 2.01 14.57
CA PHE A 111 -6.73 2.28 14.86
C PHE A 111 -7.39 3.10 13.76
N LEU A 112 -8.60 2.69 13.40
CA LEU A 112 -9.44 3.25 12.35
C LEU A 112 -10.85 3.43 12.90
N THR A 113 -11.48 4.58 12.71
CA THR A 113 -12.89 4.73 13.07
C THR A 113 -13.79 4.01 12.06
N GLU A 114 -14.92 3.48 12.51
CA GLU A 114 -15.94 2.91 11.60
C GLU A 114 -16.36 3.90 10.51
N GLN A 115 -16.55 5.17 10.88
CA GLN A 115 -16.94 6.23 9.95
C GLN A 115 -15.94 6.38 8.78
N LEU A 116 -14.64 6.34 9.08
CA LEU A 116 -13.58 6.39 8.06
C LEU A 116 -13.68 5.23 7.06
N LEU A 117 -13.98 4.01 7.53
CA LEU A 117 -14.14 2.85 6.65
C LEU A 117 -15.36 3.04 5.75
N LEU A 118 -16.47 3.52 6.29
CA LEU A 118 -17.68 3.81 5.51
C LEU A 118 -17.45 4.93 4.48
N ASP A 119 -16.65 5.93 4.81
CA ASP A 119 -16.30 7.01 3.88
C ASP A 119 -15.39 6.51 2.75
N THR A 120 -14.46 5.61 3.06
CA THR A 120 -13.63 4.92 2.06
C THR A 120 -14.48 4.04 1.14
N ASP A 121 -15.40 3.25 1.70
CA ASP A 121 -16.33 2.41 0.93
C ASP A 121 -17.19 3.24 -0.03
N ARG A 122 -17.71 4.37 0.47
CA ARG A 122 -18.51 5.31 -0.34
C ARG A 122 -17.69 5.86 -1.50
N TYR A 123 -16.46 6.30 -1.24
CA TYR A 123 -15.57 6.77 -2.30
C TYR A 123 -15.34 5.68 -3.36
N VAL A 124 -15.03 4.45 -2.96
CA VAL A 124 -14.82 3.33 -3.89
C VAL A 124 -16.06 3.06 -4.73
N GLN A 125 -17.26 3.09 -4.13
CA GLN A 125 -18.53 2.90 -4.86
C GLN A 125 -18.71 3.99 -5.92
N GLU A 126 -18.58 5.26 -5.54
CA GLU A 126 -18.73 6.39 -6.46
C GLU A 126 -17.66 6.39 -7.56
N ALA A 127 -16.40 6.07 -7.23
CA ALA A 127 -15.32 5.93 -8.21
C ALA A 127 -15.62 4.81 -9.21
N MET A 128 -16.19 3.68 -8.76
CA MET A 128 -16.60 2.60 -9.65
C MET A 128 -17.79 2.99 -10.53
N GLU A 129 -18.74 3.78 -10.04
CA GLU A 129 -19.83 4.32 -10.86
C GLU A 129 -19.28 5.24 -11.97
N ARG A 130 -18.38 6.17 -11.62
CA ARG A 130 -17.69 7.04 -12.59
C ARG A 130 -16.90 6.22 -13.62
N ALA A 131 -16.13 5.22 -13.16
CA ALA A 131 -15.36 4.33 -14.03
C ALA A 131 -16.25 3.54 -15.00
N ARG A 132 -17.43 3.08 -14.56
CA ARG A 132 -18.42 2.42 -15.42
C ARG A 132 -19.03 3.39 -16.44
N GLY A 133 -19.40 4.59 -16.00
CA GLY A 133 -19.91 5.65 -16.87
C GLY A 133 -18.91 6.05 -17.97
N ALA A 134 -17.61 6.03 -17.64
CA ALA A 134 -16.50 6.27 -18.57
C ALA A 134 -16.09 5.04 -19.41
N GLY A 135 -16.73 3.88 -19.24
CA GLY A 135 -16.39 2.64 -19.94
C GLY A 135 -15.04 2.03 -19.55
N LEU A 136 -14.43 2.47 -18.44
CA LEU A 136 -13.17 1.93 -17.93
C LEU A 136 -13.37 0.56 -17.29
N VAL A 137 -14.53 0.33 -16.65
CA VAL A 137 -14.91 -0.94 -16.02
C VAL A 137 -16.27 -1.39 -16.57
N PRO A 138 -16.43 -2.63 -17.06
CA PRO A 138 -17.72 -3.11 -17.56
C PRO A 138 -18.73 -3.23 -16.41
N PRO A 139 -20.03 -2.99 -16.63
CA PRO A 139 -21.06 -3.19 -15.61
C PRO A 139 -21.14 -4.68 -15.21
N PRO A 140 -21.57 -5.01 -13.98
CA PRO A 140 -21.49 -6.38 -13.44
C PRO A 140 -22.23 -7.43 -14.28
N ASP A 141 -23.26 -7.00 -15.00
CA ASP A 141 -24.13 -7.80 -15.87
C ASP A 141 -23.55 -8.04 -17.28
N ARG A 142 -22.48 -7.34 -17.67
CA ARG A 142 -21.85 -7.46 -19.01
C ARG A 142 -20.49 -8.16 -18.99
N GLY A 143 -20.25 -8.98 -17.97
CA GLY A 143 -19.03 -9.78 -17.79
C GLY A 143 -18.04 -9.14 -16.81
N GLY A 144 -17.22 -9.99 -16.17
CA GLY A 144 -16.19 -9.55 -15.23
C GLY A 144 -15.00 -8.87 -15.91
N CYS A 145 -14.17 -8.17 -15.14
CA CYS A 145 -12.87 -7.68 -15.59
C CYS A 145 -11.78 -8.08 -14.59
N SER A 146 -10.51 -7.95 -14.99
CA SER A 146 -9.39 -8.22 -14.09
C SER A 146 -9.35 -7.20 -12.95
N THR A 147 -8.88 -7.62 -11.78
CA THR A 147 -8.63 -6.71 -10.66
C THR A 147 -7.62 -5.63 -11.05
N ALA A 148 -6.63 -5.93 -11.88
CA ALA A 148 -5.70 -4.93 -12.40
C ALA A 148 -6.42 -3.78 -13.13
N ARG A 149 -7.45 -4.08 -13.93
CA ARG A 149 -8.25 -3.07 -14.61
C ARG A 149 -9.09 -2.24 -13.66
N VAL A 150 -9.64 -2.87 -12.61
CA VAL A 150 -10.37 -2.17 -11.54
C VAL A 150 -9.45 -1.18 -10.82
N HIS A 151 -8.27 -1.62 -10.39
CA HIS A 151 -7.33 -0.77 -9.66
C HIS A 151 -6.73 0.32 -10.54
N ASN A 152 -6.46 0.07 -11.83
CA ASN A 152 -6.03 1.13 -12.74
C ASN A 152 -7.12 2.20 -12.94
N ALA A 153 -8.39 1.79 -13.04
CA ALA A 153 -9.50 2.74 -13.10
C ALA A 153 -9.64 3.54 -11.80
N LEU A 154 -9.48 2.89 -10.65
CA LEU A 154 -9.50 3.54 -9.35
C LEU A 154 -8.34 4.52 -9.20
N GLY A 155 -7.11 4.17 -9.59
CA GLY A 155 -5.95 5.06 -9.55
C GLY A 155 -6.15 6.32 -10.38
N ARG A 156 -6.72 6.18 -11.59
CA ARG A 156 -7.11 7.34 -12.41
C ARG A 156 -8.13 8.24 -11.74
N ASP A 157 -9.08 7.65 -11.00
CA ASP A 157 -10.07 8.42 -10.25
C ASP A 157 -9.41 9.16 -9.07
N VAL A 158 -8.53 8.47 -8.33
CA VAL A 158 -7.77 9.03 -7.20
C VAL A 158 -6.99 10.27 -7.63
N LEU A 159 -6.28 10.19 -8.76
CA LEU A 159 -5.52 11.31 -9.34
C LEU A 159 -6.35 12.57 -9.58
N GLY A 160 -7.66 12.43 -9.86
CA GLY A 160 -8.54 13.56 -10.23
C GLY A 160 -9.47 14.05 -9.12
N HIS A 161 -9.69 13.26 -8.05
CA HIS A 161 -10.81 13.47 -7.13
C HIS A 161 -10.45 13.34 -5.64
N THR A 162 -9.16 13.30 -5.29
CA THR A 162 -8.73 13.15 -3.90
C THR A 162 -7.81 14.29 -3.46
N ALA A 163 -7.66 14.47 -2.15
CA ALA A 163 -6.92 15.59 -1.57
C ALA A 163 -5.40 15.42 -1.72
N HIS A 164 -4.92 14.18 -1.61
CA HIS A 164 -3.51 13.84 -1.58
C HIS A 164 -3.17 12.64 -2.48
N PRO A 165 -3.45 12.71 -3.80
CA PRO A 165 -3.21 11.58 -4.70
C PRO A 165 -1.75 11.08 -4.68
N GLU A 166 -0.79 11.96 -4.38
CA GLU A 166 0.63 11.61 -4.22
C GLU A 166 0.94 10.67 -3.06
N ARG A 167 -0.03 10.44 -2.16
CA ARG A 167 0.11 9.55 -1.00
C ARG A 167 -0.51 8.18 -1.20
N SER A 168 -1.03 7.89 -2.40
CA SER A 168 -1.65 6.60 -2.71
C SER A 168 -0.81 5.84 -3.74
N MET A 169 -0.38 4.64 -3.37
CA MET A 169 0.22 3.70 -4.29
C MET A 169 -0.73 3.36 -5.44
N VAL A 170 -2.05 3.30 -5.20
CA VAL A 170 -3.05 3.03 -6.25
C VAL A 170 -3.02 4.11 -7.34
N ALA A 171 -2.73 5.36 -7.00
CA ALA A 171 -2.58 6.46 -7.95
C ALA A 171 -1.26 6.41 -8.73
N SER A 172 -0.25 5.71 -8.22
CA SER A 172 1.07 5.53 -8.83
C SER A 172 1.17 4.30 -9.75
N LEU A 173 0.13 3.45 -9.82
CA LEU A 173 0.06 2.22 -10.63
C LEU A 173 -0.23 2.44 -12.12
#